data_AF-F6PNZ0-F1
#
_entry.id   AF-F6PNZ0-F1
#
_cell.length_a   1.000
_cell.length_b   1.000
_cell.length_c   1.000
_cell.angle_alpha   90.00
_cell.angle_beta   90.00
_cell.angle_gamma   90.00
#
_symmetry.space_group_name_H-M   'P 1'
#
loop_
_entity.id
_entity.type
_entity.pdbx_description
1 polymer ?
#
loop_
_entity_poly.entity_id
_entity_poly.type
_entity_poly.pdbx_seq_one_letter_code
_entity_poly.pdbx_strand_id
1 'polypeptide(L)'
;VGKLNRLSTLRGILKELKTTGSKNEATTFLLNKYKSNQITDGKHCREADALNHDASSYYCLLRSTREYKELCDRYHSGEGSTEGAAKRVGLKLPNLYKEGTKE
;
A
#
# COMPACT_ATOMS: atom_id res chain seq x y z
N VAL A 1 3.68 -10.79 -9.69
CA VAL A 1 3.04 -9.49 -10.00
C VAL A 1 2.92 -9.41 -11.52
N GLY A 2 1.71 -9.53 -12.08
CA GLY A 2 1.51 -9.48 -13.53
C GLY A 2 1.89 -8.11 -14.09
N LYS A 3 2.47 -8.05 -15.30
CA LYS A 3 2.75 -6.78 -15.99
C LYS A 3 1.44 -6.01 -16.13
N LEU A 4 1.32 -4.90 -15.41
CA LEU A 4 0.18 -3.99 -15.52
C LEU A 4 0.34 -3.17 -16.81
N ASN A 5 -0.77 -3.03 -17.54
CA ASN A 5 -0.81 -2.15 -18.72
C ASN A 5 -0.48 -0.71 -18.29
N ARG A 6 0.27 0.03 -19.10
CA ARG A 6 0.71 1.42 -18.82
C ARG A 6 -0.38 2.32 -18.23
N LEU A 7 -1.59 2.29 -18.81
CA LEU A 7 -2.74 3.08 -18.33
C LEU A 7 -3.25 2.61 -16.96
N SER A 8 -3.22 1.30 -16.68
CA SER A 8 -3.60 0.76 -15.38
C SER A 8 -2.58 1.15 -14.30
N THR A 9 -1.29 1.14 -14.61
CA THR A 9 -0.22 1.61 -13.72
C THR A 9 -0.39 3.10 -13.41
N LEU A 10 -0.62 3.93 -14.43
CA LEU A 10 -0.90 5.37 -14.24
C LEU A 10 -2.10 5.61 -13.32
N ARG A 11 -3.23 4.94 -13.59
CA ARG A 11 -4.44 5.06 -12.77
C ARG A 11 -4.20 4.62 -11.32
N GLY A 12 -3.42 3.56 -11.14
CA GLY A 12 -3.00 3.08 -9.83
C GLY A 12 -2.19 4.13 -9.06
N ILE A 13 -1.16 4.69 -9.68
CA ILE A 13 -0.32 5.74 -9.06
C ILE A 13 -1.16 6.96 -8.70
N LEU A 14 -2.03 7.43 -9.61
CA LEU A 14 -2.89 8.59 -9.35
C LEU A 14 -3.85 8.34 -8.18
N LYS A 15 -4.36 7.10 -8.04
CA LYS A 15 -5.18 6.71 -6.89
C LYS A 15 -4.37 6.78 -5.59
N GLU A 16 -3.16 6.23 -5.56
CA GLU A 16 -2.30 6.26 -4.37
C GLU A 16 -1.92 7.70 -3.99
N LEU A 17 -1.54 8.54 -4.96
CA LEU A 17 -1.24 9.97 -4.73
C LEU A 17 -2.44 10.76 -4.20
N LYS A 18 -3.66 10.42 -4.64
CA LYS A 18 -4.88 11.03 -4.10
C LYS A 18 -5.08 10.67 -2.63
N THR A 19 -4.77 9.42 -2.25
CA THR A 19 -4.86 8.93 -0.87
C THR A 19 -3.82 9.57 0.05
N THR A 20 -2.60 9.83 -0.45
CA THR A 20 -1.52 10.45 0.34
C THR A 20 -1.59 11.97 0.46
N GLY A 21 -2.44 12.64 -0.33
CA GLY A 21 -2.69 14.09 -0.24
C GLY A 21 -1.81 14.96 -1.14
N SER A 22 -0.86 14.38 -1.88
CA SER A 22 0.00 15.11 -2.84
C SER A 22 -0.70 15.24 -4.20
N LYS A 23 -1.56 16.25 -4.35
CA LYS A 23 -2.59 16.23 -5.41
C LYS A 23 -2.29 16.99 -6.70
N ASN A 24 -1.48 18.05 -6.68
CA ASN A 24 -1.51 19.00 -7.82
C ASN A 24 -0.25 18.97 -8.69
N GLU A 25 0.93 19.11 -8.10
CA GLU A 25 2.15 19.22 -8.90
C GLU A 25 2.66 17.84 -9.36
N ALA A 26 2.71 16.87 -8.44
CA ALA A 26 3.15 15.51 -8.74
C ALA A 26 2.26 14.81 -9.79
N THR A 27 0.94 15.01 -9.71
CA THR A 27 -0.01 14.41 -10.67
C THR A 27 0.13 15.04 -12.06
N THR A 28 0.24 16.37 -12.12
CA THR A 28 0.44 17.12 -13.38
C THR A 28 1.76 16.71 -14.04
N PHE A 29 2.84 16.64 -13.26
CA PHE A 29 4.14 16.17 -13.72
C PHE A 29 4.06 14.74 -14.29
N LEU A 30 3.42 13.82 -13.56
CA LEU A 30 3.28 12.43 -14.00
C LEU A 30 2.48 12.32 -15.30
N LEU A 31 1.37 13.06 -15.40
CA LEU A 31 0.54 13.09 -16.61
C LEU A 31 1.33 13.62 -17.82
N ASN A 32 2.12 14.67 -17.64
CA ASN A 32 2.97 15.22 -18.69
C ASN A 32 4.05 14.21 -19.11
N LYS A 33 4.75 13.58 -18.14
CA LYS A 33 5.75 12.53 -18.42
C LYS A 33 5.15 11.33 -19.14
N TYR A 34 3.94 10.92 -18.81
CA TYR A 34 3.26 9.87 -19.56
C TYR A 34 2.96 10.36 -20.99
N LYS A 35 2.33 11.53 -21.16
CA LYS A 35 2.00 12.05 -22.51
C LYS A 35 3.22 12.16 -23.43
N SER A 36 4.33 12.73 -22.95
CA SER A 36 5.55 12.90 -23.74
C SER A 36 6.22 11.59 -24.15
N ASN A 37 5.98 10.51 -23.39
CA ASN A 37 6.51 9.17 -23.68
C ASN A 37 5.47 8.26 -24.38
N GLN A 38 4.40 8.82 -24.97
CA GLN A 38 3.62 8.06 -25.93
C GLN A 38 4.49 7.79 -27.16
N ILE A 39 4.63 6.51 -27.52
CA ILE A 39 5.41 6.07 -28.67
C ILE A 39 4.75 6.63 -29.94
N THR A 40 5.41 7.57 -30.59
CA THR A 40 5.04 8.04 -31.92
C THR A 40 5.70 7.11 -32.95
N ASP A 41 4.89 6.27 -33.57
CA ASP A 41 5.16 5.38 -34.71
C ASP A 41 6.39 4.43 -34.70
N GLY A 42 6.07 3.13 -34.71
CA GLY A 42 6.84 2.10 -35.43
C GLY A 42 8.01 1.41 -34.71
N LYS A 43 8.60 1.98 -33.68
CA LYS A 43 9.70 1.34 -32.93
C LYS A 43 9.38 1.19 -31.45
N HIS A 44 9.36 -0.06 -30.98
CA HIS A 44 9.47 -0.36 -29.55
C HIS A 44 10.77 0.24 -29.02
N CYS A 45 10.67 1.38 -28.33
CA CYS A 45 11.81 2.04 -27.72
C CYS A 45 12.07 1.41 -26.35
N ARG A 46 13.29 0.91 -26.11
CA ARG A 46 13.70 0.34 -24.80
C ARG A 46 13.46 1.32 -23.65
N GLU A 47 13.51 2.62 -23.94
CA GLU A 47 13.23 3.69 -22.98
C GLU A 47 11.77 3.71 -22.50
N ALA A 48 10.81 3.44 -23.39
CA ALA A 48 9.40 3.34 -23.00
C ALA A 48 9.14 2.12 -22.11
N ASP A 49 9.82 1.01 -22.37
CA ASP A 49 9.75 -0.19 -21.53
C ASP A 49 10.40 0.04 -20.17
N ALA A 50 11.55 0.71 -20.12
CA ALA A 50 12.22 1.11 -18.88
C ALA A 50 11.32 2.02 -18.04
N LEU A 51 10.71 3.05 -18.65
CA LEU A 51 9.79 3.94 -17.96
C LEU A 51 8.53 3.23 -17.44
N ASN A 52 7.98 2.28 -18.20
CA ASN A 52 6.86 1.47 -17.72
C ASN A 52 7.27 0.58 -16.53
N HIS A 53 8.49 0.03 -16.56
CA HIS A 53 9.04 -0.73 -15.45
C HIS A 53 9.20 0.14 -14.21
N ASP A 54 9.84 1.31 -14.34
CA ASP A 54 10.02 2.26 -13.25
C ASP A 54 8.67 2.67 -12.65
N ALA A 55 7.68 2.99 -13.49
CA ALA A 55 6.34 3.31 -13.03
C ALA A 55 5.69 2.15 -12.25
N SER A 56 5.87 0.90 -12.70
CA SER A 56 5.37 -0.27 -11.98
C SER A 56 6.06 -0.42 -10.61
N SER A 57 7.37 -0.17 -10.55
CA SER A 57 8.15 -0.21 -9.30
C SER A 57 7.69 0.87 -8.33
N TYR A 58 7.48 2.11 -8.79
CA TYR A 58 6.93 3.18 -7.95
C TYR A 58 5.50 2.91 -7.50
N TYR A 59 4.66 2.35 -8.37
CA TYR A 59 3.31 1.95 -7.97
C TYR A 59 3.35 0.90 -6.85
N CYS A 60 4.21 -0.11 -6.99
CA CYS A 60 4.43 -1.14 -5.97
C CYS A 60 4.87 -0.52 -4.65
N LEU A 61 5.84 0.41 -4.69
CA LEU A 61 6.33 1.11 -3.51
C LEU A 61 5.22 1.89 -2.81
N LEU A 62 4.48 2.74 -3.54
CA LEU A 62 3.40 3.54 -2.97
C LEU A 62 2.33 2.67 -2.29
N ARG A 63 1.92 1.61 -2.98
CA ARG A 63 0.96 0.65 -2.45
C ARG A 63 1.49 -0.04 -1.19
N SER A 64 2.73 -0.51 -1.22
CA SER A 64 3.36 -1.21 -0.09
C SER A 64 3.51 -0.29 1.12
N THR A 65 3.82 0.99 0.91
CA THR A 65 3.89 1.98 1.99
C THR A 65 2.53 2.23 2.63
N ARG A 66 1.44 2.29 1.84
CA ARG A 66 0.08 2.39 2.39
C ARG A 66 -0.27 1.15 3.20
N GLU A 67 -0.05 -0.04 2.65
CA GLU A 67 -0.33 -1.32 3.33
C GLU A 67 0.52 -1.47 4.60
N TYR A 68 1.79 -1.06 4.56
CA TYR A 68 2.67 -1.03 5.73
C TYR A 68 2.12 -0.10 6.81
N LYS A 69 1.65 1.09 6.45
CA LYS A 69 1.03 2.01 7.41
C LYS A 69 -0.22 1.41 8.04
N GLU A 70 -1.10 0.80 7.25
CA GLU A 70 -2.29 0.10 7.76
C GLU A 70 -1.93 -1.06 8.69
N LEU A 71 -0.86 -1.79 8.38
CA LEU A 71 -0.33 -2.85 9.23
C LEU A 71 0.22 -2.29 10.55
N CYS A 72 0.96 -1.18 10.47
CA CYS A 72 1.53 -0.53 11.65
C CYS A 72 0.43 0.04 12.55
N ASP A 73 -0.56 0.71 11.99
CA ASP A 73 -1.70 1.24 12.74
C ASP A 73 -2.47 0.11 13.46
N ARG A 74 -2.50 -1.10 12.87
CA ARG A 74 -3.19 -2.25 13.45
C ARG A 74 -2.37 -3.00 14.51
N TYR A 75 -1.08 -3.17 14.29
CA TYR A 75 -0.27 -4.11 15.07
C TYR A 75 0.94 -3.51 15.79
N HIS A 76 1.39 -2.32 15.38
CA HIS A 76 2.62 -1.68 15.86
C HIS A 76 2.40 -0.77 17.08
N SER A 77 1.34 -1.01 17.85
CA SER A 77 1.28 -0.50 19.22
C SER A 77 2.37 -1.17 20.06
N GLY A 78 2.88 -0.49 21.10
CA GLY A 78 3.89 -1.04 22.01
C GLY A 78 3.42 -2.28 22.79
N GLU A 79 4.02 -2.58 23.94
CA GLU A 79 3.54 -3.66 24.81
C GLU A 79 2.12 -3.34 25.29
N GLY A 80 1.12 -3.90 24.61
CA GLY A 80 -0.28 -3.85 25.02
C GLY A 80 -0.53 -4.72 26.26
N SER A 81 -1.73 -4.62 26.84
CA SER A 81 -2.10 -5.50 27.96
C SER A 81 -2.00 -6.97 27.58
N THR A 82 -1.71 -7.83 28.56
CA THR A 82 -1.66 -9.29 28.40
C THR A 82 -2.96 -9.84 27.81
N GLU A 83 -4.10 -9.27 28.20
CA GLU A 83 -5.42 -9.58 27.62
C GLU A 83 -5.51 -9.22 26.13
N GLY A 84 -5.06 -8.03 25.76
CA GLY A 84 -5.04 -7.58 24.36
C GLY A 84 -4.11 -8.42 23.49
N ALA A 85 -2.96 -8.82 24.03
CA ALA A 85 -2.04 -9.76 23.39
C ALA A 85 -2.67 -11.14 23.18
N ALA A 86 -3.30 -11.72 24.21
CA ALA A 86 -4.02 -12.99 24.11
C ALA A 86 -5.12 -12.93 23.04
N LYS A 87 -5.93 -11.87 23.04
CA LYS A 87 -7.02 -11.69 22.05
C LYS A 87 -6.49 -11.57 20.62
N ARG A 88 -5.36 -10.90 20.39
CA ARG A 88 -4.74 -10.75 19.05
C ARG A 88 -4.38 -12.10 18.41
N VAL A 89 -4.02 -13.10 19.22
CA VAL A 89 -3.67 -14.45 18.76
C VAL A 89 -4.83 -15.46 18.89
N GLY A 90 -6.04 -15.00 19.23
CA GLY A 90 -7.21 -15.87 19.39
C GLY A 90 -7.28 -16.62 20.72
N LEU A 91 -6.48 -16.21 21.72
CA LEU A 91 -6.50 -16.75 23.07
C LEU A 91 -7.35 -15.87 24.02
N LYS A 92 -7.70 -16.43 25.18
CA LYS A 92 -8.38 -15.72 26.27
C LYS A 92 -7.59 -15.89 27.56
N LEU A 93 -7.69 -14.92 28.46
CA LEU A 93 -7.13 -15.07 29.81
C LEU A 93 -7.89 -16.18 30.57
N PRO A 94 -7.20 -16.95 31.41
CA PRO A 94 -7.83 -17.94 32.26
C PRO A 94 -8.77 -17.27 33.27
N ASN A 95 -9.87 -17.95 33.61
CA ASN A 95 -10.75 -17.51 34.68
C ASN A 95 -9.99 -17.62 36.00
N LEU A 96 -9.86 -16.51 36.73
CA LEU A 96 -9.33 -16.54 38.09
C LEU A 96 -10.29 -17.35 38.96
N TYR A 97 -9.74 -18.31 39.70
CA TYR A 97 -10.48 -19.07 40.69
C TYR A 97 -11.07 -18.10 41.72
N LYS A 98 -12.40 -18.12 41.89
CA LYS A 98 -13.09 -17.36 42.93
C LYS A 98 -13.46 -18.35 44.04
N GLU A 99 -12.86 -18.18 45.22
CA GLU A 99 -13.29 -18.92 46.39
C GLU A 99 -14.70 -18.47 46.81
N GLY A 100 -15.68 -19.38 46.71
CA GLY A 100 -16.82 -19.37 47.62
C GLY A 100 -18.14 -18.74 47.18
N THR A 101 -18.59 -18.87 45.92
CA THR A 101 -20.03 -18.74 45.65
C THR A 101 -20.68 -20.12 45.71
N LYS A 102 -21.13 -20.51 46.90
CA LYS A 102 -22.06 -21.64 47.08
C LYS A 102 -23.42 -21.18 46.55
N GLU A 103 -23.97 -21.95 45.61
CA GLU A 103 -25.39 -21.86 45.20
C GLU A 103 -26.34 -22.09 46.38
#